data_AF-A0A8T4EMX7-F1
#
_entry.id   AF-A0A8T4EMX7-F1
#
_cell.length_a   1.000
_cell.length_b   1.000
_cell.length_c   1.000
_cell.angle_alpha   90.00
_cell.angle_beta   90.00
_cell.angle_gamma   90.00
#
_symmetry.space_group_name_H-M   'P 1'
#
loop_
_entity.id
_entity.type
_entity.pdbx_description
1 polymer ?
#
loop_
_entity_poly.entity_id
_entity_poly.type
_entity_poly.pdbx_seq_one_letter_code
_entity_poly.pdbx_strand_id
1 'polypeptide(L)'
;MQTPAEGMRKLEEIVWGSQKATEKEIQYAVDTVFFSGDLEKSTASLTEEKEDIPKELVEKELGSEVIDAYKYVFEKLEGQLRDCGNPKTRHAYDPAFYAKKLGVPVKCIKEILYHDIPEEVSKTLGESGNVLMEIERIEAEKEKEFPEKERPESVGIRETVTMLTKFYEILFNQLGIKKSTKMGKQRFLREIGDIQEKLEGRGIDFFTPYISEVREQVEQANNSIIERNGREYIVFENLKKALFPRFIENIVADAERRRLNGEEDYGSVICARLLEQFDNARTLAVDRPDAEDSLYKFAVEIPIFEAYSKNLENEGIANNHINVLIAALKIAVVKSLDERAEATKLFKYSAYTTSQQYFRHRKEEFMETFRIEFERNDYPGGKFVLKGALKAAD
;
A
#
# COMPACT_ATOMS: atom_id res chain seq x y z
N MET A 1 -13.13 24.71 18.96
CA MET A 1 -12.13 23.77 18.40
C MET A 1 -12.53 22.39 18.89
N GLN A 2 -12.78 21.44 17.99
CA GLN A 2 -12.95 20.04 18.39
C GLN A 2 -11.60 19.54 18.93
N THR A 3 -11.62 18.78 20.00
CA THR A 3 -10.39 18.15 20.52
C THR A 3 -9.91 17.06 19.55
N PRO A 4 -8.59 16.73 19.53
CA PRO A 4 -8.08 15.63 18.71
C PRO A 4 -8.87 14.33 18.88
N ALA A 5 -9.26 14.00 20.11
CA ALA A 5 -10.06 12.82 20.45
C ALA A 5 -11.49 12.87 19.89
N GLU A 6 -12.17 14.02 19.95
CA GLU A 6 -13.51 14.18 19.35
C GLU A 6 -13.48 14.08 17.84
N GLY A 7 -12.43 14.64 17.20
CA GLY A 7 -12.28 14.51 15.76
C GLY A 7 -11.92 13.08 15.32
N MET A 8 -11.15 12.34 16.12
CA MET A 8 -10.88 10.92 15.88
C MET A 8 -12.14 10.05 15.98
N ARG A 9 -12.94 10.24 17.05
CA ARG A 9 -14.21 9.51 17.20
C ARG A 9 -15.18 9.82 16.06
N LYS A 10 -15.23 11.08 15.66
CA LYS A 10 -16.03 11.51 14.51
C LYS A 10 -15.53 10.87 13.20
N LEU A 11 -14.22 10.70 13.06
CA LEU A 11 -13.64 10.00 11.91
C LEU A 11 -14.02 8.52 11.87
N GLU A 12 -13.96 7.83 13.01
CA GLU A 12 -14.38 6.45 13.14
C GLU A 12 -15.86 6.28 12.80
N GLU A 13 -16.72 7.17 13.32
CA GLU A 13 -18.16 7.25 12.99
C GLU A 13 -18.41 7.48 11.49
N ILE A 14 -17.50 8.16 10.79
CA ILE A 14 -17.63 8.48 9.36
C ILE A 14 -17.09 7.36 8.46
N VAL A 15 -15.96 6.77 8.82
CA VAL A 15 -15.33 5.67 8.09
C VAL A 15 -16.22 4.44 8.15
N TRP A 16 -16.80 4.15 9.32
CA TRP A 16 -17.58 2.93 9.57
C TRP A 16 -19.09 3.15 9.69
N GLY A 17 -19.56 4.40 9.65
CA GLY A 17 -20.99 4.71 9.64
C GLY A 17 -21.61 4.72 8.25
N SER A 18 -22.93 4.89 8.20
CA SER A 18 -23.72 4.98 6.95
C SER A 18 -23.74 6.39 6.35
N GLN A 19 -23.23 7.40 7.06
CA GLN A 19 -23.23 8.79 6.60
C GLN A 19 -22.04 9.08 5.69
N LYS A 20 -22.28 9.83 4.60
CA LYS A 20 -21.20 10.28 3.73
C LYS A 20 -20.33 11.33 4.45
N ALA A 21 -19.02 11.13 4.43
CA ALA A 21 -18.03 12.06 4.96
C ALA A 21 -18.10 13.42 4.26
N THR A 22 -18.08 14.52 5.00
CA THR A 22 -17.93 15.86 4.41
C THR A 22 -16.47 16.15 4.05
N GLU A 23 -16.25 17.09 3.13
CA GLU A 23 -14.90 17.60 2.78
C GLU A 23 -14.10 18.11 4.00
N LYS A 24 -14.79 18.66 5.01
CA LYS A 24 -14.15 19.12 6.25
C LYS A 24 -13.63 17.96 7.08
N GLU A 25 -14.35 16.85 7.13
CA GLU A 25 -13.98 15.67 7.91
C GLU A 25 -12.86 14.88 7.24
N ILE A 26 -12.89 14.77 5.91
CA ILE A 26 -11.80 14.16 5.12
C ILE A 26 -10.51 14.97 5.31
N GLN A 27 -10.58 16.30 5.25
CA GLN A 27 -9.39 17.12 5.50
C GLN A 27 -8.87 16.93 6.93
N TYR A 28 -9.77 16.89 7.91
CA TYR A 28 -9.38 16.69 9.30
C TYR A 28 -8.67 15.33 9.48
N ALA A 29 -9.11 14.27 8.79
CA ALA A 29 -8.40 12.99 8.74
C ALA A 29 -6.96 13.17 8.26
N VAL A 30 -6.78 13.85 7.12
CA VAL A 30 -5.47 14.12 6.53
C VAL A 30 -4.56 14.87 7.49
N ASP A 31 -5.03 15.98 8.05
CA ASP A 31 -4.19 16.83 8.88
C ASP A 31 -3.92 16.25 10.29
N THR A 32 -4.82 15.42 10.82
CA THR A 32 -4.71 14.91 12.20
C THR A 32 -4.14 13.50 12.27
N VAL A 33 -4.53 12.62 11.34
CA VAL A 33 -4.11 11.20 11.34
C VAL A 33 -2.84 11.02 10.53
N PHE A 34 -2.78 11.64 9.35
CA PHE A 34 -1.72 11.34 8.38
C PHE A 34 -0.58 12.37 8.36
N PHE A 35 -0.82 13.61 8.83
CA PHE A 35 0.16 14.71 8.81
C PHE A 35 0.25 15.51 10.13
N SER A 36 -0.21 14.97 11.27
CA SER A 36 -0.12 15.73 12.52
C SER A 36 1.34 15.93 12.96
N GLY A 37 1.65 17.13 13.46
CA GLY A 37 3.00 17.52 13.89
C GLY A 37 3.56 16.72 15.08
N ASP A 38 2.76 15.90 15.75
CA ASP A 38 3.26 14.94 16.75
C ASP A 38 4.02 13.77 16.08
N LEU A 39 3.73 13.46 14.81
CA LEU A 39 4.54 12.55 13.97
C LEU A 39 5.74 13.26 13.34
N GLU A 40 5.69 14.58 13.13
CA GLU A 40 6.92 15.34 12.84
C GLU A 40 7.88 15.32 14.01
N LYS A 41 7.40 15.29 15.27
CA LYS A 41 8.28 15.01 16.41
C LYS A 41 8.78 13.57 16.43
N SER A 42 7.98 12.60 15.99
CA SER A 42 8.43 11.21 15.85
C SER A 42 9.33 10.96 14.63
N THR A 43 9.52 11.94 13.73
CA THR A 43 10.49 11.88 12.63
C THR A 43 11.67 12.84 12.81
N ALA A 44 11.47 13.97 13.50
CA ALA A 44 12.50 14.96 13.82
C ALA A 44 13.25 14.68 15.14
N SER A 45 12.73 13.84 16.04
CA SER A 45 13.51 13.37 17.21
C SER A 45 14.42 12.17 16.91
N LEU A 46 14.47 11.68 15.66
CA LEU A 46 15.14 10.43 15.31
C LEU A 46 16.35 10.60 14.40
N THR A 47 16.84 11.82 14.25
CA THR A 47 18.16 12.04 13.65
C THR A 47 19.31 11.60 14.57
N GLU A 48 19.05 11.24 15.84
CA GLU A 48 20.12 10.81 16.77
C GLU A 48 19.85 9.54 17.61
N GLU A 49 18.64 8.97 17.66
CA GLU A 49 18.39 7.70 18.37
C GLU A 49 17.56 6.72 17.52
N LYS A 50 18.24 5.66 17.06
CA LYS A 50 17.67 4.49 16.39
C LYS A 50 16.98 3.60 17.43
N GLU A 51 15.87 4.04 18.02
CA GLU A 51 15.18 3.22 19.02
C GLU A 51 13.99 2.46 18.44
N ASP A 52 13.98 1.16 18.75
CA ASP A 52 12.89 0.23 18.52
C ASP A 52 11.62 0.68 19.24
N ILE A 53 10.45 0.36 18.68
CA ILE A 53 9.17 0.67 19.34
C ILE A 53 8.95 -0.38 20.45
N PRO A 54 8.93 0.02 21.74
CA PRO A 54 8.81 -0.93 22.84
C PRO A 54 7.51 -1.72 22.76
N LYS A 55 7.53 -3.00 23.14
CA LYS A 55 6.35 -3.89 23.11
C LYS A 55 5.16 -3.28 23.87
N GLU A 56 5.42 -2.64 25.01
CA GLU A 56 4.42 -1.99 25.84
C GLU A 56 3.73 -0.84 25.11
N LEU A 57 4.44 -0.14 24.23
CA LEU A 57 3.88 0.92 23.41
C LEU A 57 3.01 0.34 22.30
N VAL A 58 3.44 -0.74 21.64
CA VAL A 58 2.65 -1.43 20.61
C VAL A 58 1.36 -2.00 21.18
N GLU A 59 1.42 -2.64 22.35
CA GLU A 59 0.24 -3.16 23.04
C GLU A 59 -0.76 -2.05 23.39
N LYS A 60 -0.24 -0.91 23.87
CA LYS A 60 -1.05 0.26 24.18
C LYS A 60 -1.65 0.91 22.93
N GLU A 61 -0.92 0.97 21.83
CA GLU A 61 -1.31 1.74 20.65
C GLU A 61 -2.13 0.93 19.65
N LEU A 62 -1.78 -0.34 19.42
CA LEU A 62 -2.44 -1.22 18.44
C LEU A 62 -3.38 -2.25 19.10
N GLY A 63 -3.09 -2.65 20.34
CA GLY A 63 -3.81 -3.69 21.07
C GLY A 63 -2.99 -4.96 21.27
N SER A 64 -3.38 -5.76 22.25
CA SER A 64 -2.71 -7.03 22.59
C SER A 64 -2.80 -8.09 21.49
N GLU A 65 -3.85 -8.03 20.68
CA GLU A 65 -4.22 -9.02 19.68
C GLU A 65 -3.26 -9.04 18.49
N VAL A 66 -2.46 -7.98 18.30
CA VAL A 66 -1.49 -7.85 17.19
C VAL A 66 -0.04 -8.00 17.62
N ILE A 67 0.23 -8.24 18.91
CA ILE A 67 1.59 -8.27 19.46
C ILE A 67 2.44 -9.34 18.77
N ASP A 68 1.90 -10.53 18.55
CA ASP A 68 2.69 -11.63 17.98
C ASP A 68 2.98 -11.41 16.49
N ALA A 69 2.06 -10.78 15.76
CA ALA A 69 2.31 -10.27 14.42
C ALA A 69 3.42 -9.22 14.41
N TYR A 70 3.34 -8.24 15.31
CA TYR A 70 4.37 -7.21 15.43
C TYR A 70 5.75 -7.80 15.79
N LYS A 71 5.82 -8.73 16.75
CA LYS A 71 7.09 -9.39 17.11
C LYS A 71 7.69 -10.14 15.93
N TYR A 72 6.88 -10.86 15.17
CA TYR A 72 7.34 -11.57 13.99
C TYR A 72 7.92 -10.59 12.96
N VAL A 73 7.19 -9.52 12.65
CA VAL A 73 7.64 -8.45 11.76
C VAL A 73 8.94 -7.82 12.24
N PHE A 74 9.01 -7.52 13.53
CA PHE A 74 10.19 -6.96 14.18
C PHE A 74 11.39 -7.88 14.03
N GLU A 75 11.28 -9.14 14.41
CA GLU A 75 12.37 -10.14 14.31
C GLU A 75 12.90 -10.27 12.86
N LYS A 76 12.02 -10.15 11.86
CA LYS A 76 12.41 -10.27 10.46
C LYS A 76 13.06 -9.00 9.89
N LEU A 77 12.64 -7.82 10.34
CA LEU A 77 12.99 -6.53 9.73
C LEU A 77 13.92 -5.66 10.58
N GLU A 78 14.20 -6.03 11.83
CA GLU A 78 15.08 -5.30 12.74
C GLU A 78 16.45 -5.01 12.09
N GLY A 79 16.92 -3.77 12.24
CA GLY A 79 18.18 -3.30 11.67
C GLY A 79 18.18 -3.05 10.16
N GLN A 80 17.09 -3.36 9.45
CA GLN A 80 16.96 -3.08 8.02
C GLN A 80 16.42 -1.67 7.75
N LEU A 81 17.00 -0.99 6.77
CA LEU A 81 16.60 0.35 6.34
C LEU A 81 16.00 0.31 4.93
N ARG A 82 15.07 1.22 4.66
CA ARG A 82 14.58 1.55 3.32
C ARG A 82 15.57 2.48 2.61
N ASP A 83 15.39 2.66 1.31
CA ASP A 83 16.20 3.58 0.50
C ASP A 83 16.12 5.05 1.00
N CYS A 84 15.02 5.42 1.65
CA CYS A 84 14.84 6.72 2.28
C CYS A 84 15.53 6.86 3.66
N GLY A 85 16.17 5.80 4.15
CA GLY A 85 16.85 5.76 5.45
C GLY A 85 15.96 5.41 6.64
N ASN A 86 14.64 5.32 6.46
CA ASN A 86 13.71 4.92 7.52
C ASN A 86 13.81 3.40 7.82
N PRO A 87 13.67 2.96 9.08
CA PRO A 87 13.59 1.54 9.41
C PRO A 87 12.42 0.85 8.69
N LYS A 88 12.63 -0.38 8.19
CA LYS A 88 11.56 -1.16 7.57
C LYS A 88 10.44 -1.53 8.54
N THR A 89 10.77 -1.75 9.82
CA THR A 89 9.80 -1.98 10.89
C THR A 89 8.78 -0.83 11.01
N ARG A 90 9.19 0.41 10.74
CA ARG A 90 8.27 1.57 10.72
C ARG A 90 7.31 1.55 9.54
N HIS A 91 7.73 1.03 8.40
CA HIS A 91 6.87 0.91 7.22
C HIS A 91 5.71 -0.07 7.44
N ALA A 92 5.91 -1.07 8.30
CA ALA A 92 4.82 -1.91 8.78
C ALA A 92 4.01 -1.25 9.91
N TYR A 93 4.70 -0.62 10.88
CA TYR A 93 4.07 -0.05 12.07
C TYR A 93 3.19 1.18 11.80
N ASP A 94 3.71 2.19 11.09
CA ASP A 94 3.02 3.48 10.92
C ASP A 94 1.65 3.28 10.22
N PRO A 95 1.54 2.51 9.12
CA PRO A 95 0.25 2.17 8.53
C PRO A 95 -0.67 1.40 9.46
N ALA A 96 -0.16 0.46 10.25
CA ALA A 96 -0.94 -0.31 11.23
C ALA A 96 -1.49 0.58 12.35
N PHE A 97 -0.72 1.60 12.77
CA PHE A 97 -1.16 2.61 13.70
C PHE A 97 -2.28 3.47 13.13
N TYR A 98 -2.16 3.94 11.89
CA TYR A 98 -3.25 4.68 11.23
C TYR A 98 -4.50 3.82 11.10
N ALA A 99 -4.32 2.55 10.72
CA ALA A 99 -5.38 1.56 10.65
C ALA A 99 -6.14 1.48 11.98
N LYS A 100 -5.42 1.31 13.10
CA LYS A 100 -6.03 1.29 14.44
C LYS A 100 -6.77 2.58 14.77
N LYS A 101 -6.18 3.73 14.47
CA LYS A 101 -6.78 5.05 14.70
C LYS A 101 -8.07 5.27 13.93
N LEU A 102 -8.18 4.66 12.76
CA LEU A 102 -9.38 4.70 11.93
C LEU A 102 -10.41 3.66 12.34
N GLY A 103 -10.16 2.88 13.40
CA GLY A 103 -11.07 1.82 13.85
C GLY A 103 -11.17 0.64 12.90
N VAL A 104 -10.15 0.40 12.04
CA VAL A 104 -10.22 -0.75 11.14
C VAL A 104 -10.15 -2.07 11.93
N PRO A 105 -10.74 -3.16 11.40
CA PRO A 105 -10.71 -4.46 12.07
C PRO A 105 -9.27 -4.93 12.36
N VAL A 106 -9.08 -5.62 13.49
CA VAL A 106 -7.78 -6.16 13.93
C VAL A 106 -7.12 -7.01 12.83
N LYS A 107 -7.90 -7.76 12.07
CA LYS A 107 -7.42 -8.53 10.93
C LYS A 107 -6.69 -7.66 9.89
N CYS A 108 -7.28 -6.54 9.49
CA CYS A 108 -6.65 -5.57 8.57
C CYS A 108 -5.33 -5.01 9.15
N ILE A 109 -5.29 -4.76 10.47
CA ILE A 109 -4.05 -4.31 11.14
C ILE A 109 -2.95 -5.38 11.02
N LYS A 110 -3.28 -6.66 11.22
CA LYS A 110 -2.33 -7.76 11.05
C LYS A 110 -1.89 -7.92 9.60
N GLU A 111 -2.81 -7.80 8.65
CA GLU A 111 -2.51 -7.83 7.21
C GLU A 111 -1.48 -6.75 6.84
N ILE A 112 -1.68 -5.53 7.34
CA ILE A 112 -0.74 -4.42 7.17
C ILE A 112 0.62 -4.74 7.81
N LEU A 113 0.65 -5.33 9.01
CA LEU A 113 1.91 -5.69 9.65
C LEU A 113 2.70 -6.71 8.80
N TYR A 114 2.02 -7.73 8.27
CA TYR A 114 2.66 -8.82 7.53
C TYR A 114 2.95 -8.52 6.04
N HIS A 115 2.31 -7.51 5.44
CA HIS A 115 2.21 -7.40 3.97
C HIS A 115 3.54 -7.46 3.21
N ASP A 116 4.58 -6.82 3.74
CA ASP A 116 5.89 -6.73 3.08
C ASP A 116 6.84 -7.87 3.48
N ILE A 117 6.52 -8.64 4.53
CA ILE A 117 7.45 -9.65 5.04
C ILE A 117 7.85 -10.66 3.96
N PRO A 118 6.93 -11.25 3.18
CA PRO A 118 7.32 -12.21 2.16
C PRO A 118 8.22 -11.58 1.08
N GLU A 119 7.99 -10.32 0.70
CA GLU A 119 8.81 -9.58 -0.26
C GLU A 119 10.20 -9.26 0.30
N GLU A 120 10.27 -8.81 1.55
CA GLU A 120 11.50 -8.25 2.14
C GLU A 120 12.50 -9.31 2.60
N VAL A 121 12.04 -10.49 2.98
CA VAL A 121 12.92 -11.56 3.50
C VAL A 121 13.23 -12.65 2.48
N SER A 122 12.50 -12.70 1.36
CA SER A 122 12.59 -13.81 0.41
C SER A 122 13.33 -13.41 -0.86
N LYS A 123 14.22 -14.30 -1.32
CA LYS A 123 14.91 -14.16 -2.62
C LYS A 123 14.24 -15.01 -3.70
N THR A 124 13.41 -15.96 -3.30
CA THR A 124 12.70 -16.88 -4.19
C THR A 124 11.24 -17.02 -3.79
N LEU A 125 10.37 -17.36 -4.76
CA LEU A 125 8.97 -17.67 -4.47
C LEU A 125 8.84 -18.85 -3.49
N GLY A 126 9.77 -19.81 -3.53
CA GLY A 126 9.74 -20.96 -2.62
C GLY A 126 10.12 -20.61 -1.17
N GLU A 127 10.93 -19.57 -0.94
CA GLU A 127 11.17 -19.01 0.40
C GLU A 127 9.96 -18.20 0.85
N SER A 128 9.41 -17.38 -0.05
CA SER A 128 8.21 -16.61 0.22
C SER A 128 7.01 -17.48 0.58
N GLY A 129 6.87 -18.64 -0.06
CA GLY A 129 5.83 -19.59 0.28
C GLY A 129 5.98 -20.17 1.69
N ASN A 130 7.22 -20.42 2.13
CA ASN A 130 7.48 -20.87 3.50
C ASN A 130 7.14 -19.78 4.53
N VAL A 131 7.43 -18.51 4.22
CA VAL A 131 7.08 -17.35 5.08
C VAL A 131 5.57 -17.23 5.22
N LEU A 132 4.82 -17.34 4.12
CA LEU A 132 3.37 -17.31 4.13
C LEU A 132 2.76 -18.43 4.98
N MET A 133 3.30 -19.64 4.88
CA MET A 133 2.90 -20.77 5.73
C MET A 133 3.28 -20.55 7.22
N GLU A 134 4.39 -19.87 7.50
CA GLU A 134 4.80 -19.51 8.86
C GLU A 134 3.81 -18.51 9.48
N ILE A 135 3.42 -17.47 8.73
CA ILE A 135 2.39 -16.49 9.13
C ILE A 135 1.07 -17.21 9.41
N GLU A 136 0.62 -18.07 8.49
CA GLU A 136 -0.60 -18.87 8.66
C GLU A 136 -0.56 -19.71 9.95
N ARG A 137 0.58 -20.35 10.23
CA ARG A 137 0.76 -21.15 11.44
C ARG A 137 0.72 -20.32 12.72
N ILE A 138 1.40 -19.17 12.76
CA ILE A 138 1.40 -18.27 13.93
C ILE A 138 -0.03 -17.88 14.29
N GLU A 139 -0.81 -17.50 13.28
CA GLU A 139 -2.19 -17.05 13.48
C GLU A 139 -3.13 -18.21 13.85
N ALA A 140 -2.96 -19.39 13.23
CA ALA A 140 -3.71 -20.59 13.59
C ALA A 140 -3.38 -21.12 15.01
N GLU A 141 -2.15 -20.94 15.50
CA GLU A 141 -1.77 -21.27 16.88
C GLU A 141 -2.44 -20.31 17.87
N LYS A 142 -2.49 -19.01 17.55
CA LYS A 142 -3.18 -18.00 18.34
C LYS A 142 -4.68 -18.24 18.45
N GLU A 143 -5.35 -18.63 17.37
CA GLU A 143 -6.78 -18.96 17.40
C GLU A 143 -7.12 -20.07 18.40
N LYS A 144 -6.21 -21.05 18.58
CA LYS A 144 -6.43 -22.18 19.50
C LYS A 144 -6.39 -21.78 20.97
N GLU A 145 -5.85 -20.61 21.29
CA GLU A 145 -5.83 -20.06 22.65
C GLU A 145 -7.21 -19.53 23.06
N PHE A 146 -8.14 -19.31 22.11
CA PHE A 146 -9.48 -18.82 22.37
C PHE A 146 -10.53 -19.95 22.37
N PRO A 147 -11.56 -19.87 23.25
CA PRO A 147 -12.72 -20.76 23.19
C PRO A 147 -13.35 -20.73 21.79
N GLU A 148 -13.87 -21.85 21.30
CA GLU A 148 -14.38 -21.99 19.92
C GLU A 148 -15.43 -20.93 19.52
N LYS A 149 -16.16 -20.36 20.49
CA LYS A 149 -17.15 -19.29 20.28
C LYS A 149 -16.58 -17.87 20.24
N GLU A 150 -15.32 -17.69 20.60
CA GLU A 150 -14.62 -16.40 20.71
C GLU A 150 -13.36 -16.37 19.82
N ARG A 151 -13.18 -17.37 18.94
CA ARG A 151 -12.01 -17.43 18.07
C ARG A 151 -12.02 -16.22 17.12
N PRO A 152 -10.98 -15.38 17.15
CA PRO A 152 -10.82 -14.34 16.15
C PRO A 152 -10.65 -15.00 14.78
N GLU A 153 -11.31 -14.47 13.75
CA GLU A 153 -11.20 -14.98 12.38
C GLU A 153 -9.82 -14.65 11.80
N SER A 154 -8.84 -15.56 11.95
CA SER A 154 -7.55 -15.50 11.25
C SER A 154 -7.54 -16.33 9.96
N VAL A 155 -8.61 -17.10 9.72
CA VAL A 155 -8.88 -17.76 8.44
C VAL A 155 -8.79 -16.73 7.31
N GLY A 156 -7.86 -16.95 6.38
CA GLY A 156 -7.68 -16.09 5.22
C GLY A 156 -6.52 -15.11 5.27
N ILE A 157 -5.75 -15.03 6.38
CA ILE A 157 -4.65 -14.04 6.49
C ILE A 157 -3.50 -14.33 5.52
N ARG A 158 -3.22 -15.61 5.25
CA ARG A 158 -2.24 -16.00 4.24
C ARG A 158 -2.67 -15.52 2.87
N GLU A 159 -3.93 -15.74 2.53
CA GLU A 159 -4.53 -15.34 1.27
C GLU A 159 -4.47 -13.82 1.12
N THR A 160 -4.82 -13.04 2.15
CA THR A 160 -4.77 -11.59 2.08
C THR A 160 -3.34 -11.04 2.01
N VAL A 161 -2.39 -11.59 2.78
CA VAL A 161 -0.96 -11.21 2.67
C VAL A 161 -0.41 -11.58 1.28
N THR A 162 -0.82 -12.72 0.72
CA THR A 162 -0.50 -13.10 -0.67
C THR A 162 -1.01 -12.03 -1.65
N MET A 163 -2.24 -11.55 -1.47
CA MET A 163 -2.80 -10.49 -2.32
C MET A 163 -2.11 -9.13 -2.17
N LEU A 164 -1.51 -8.85 -1.01
CA LEU A 164 -0.78 -7.60 -0.76
C LEU A 164 0.69 -7.63 -1.21
N THR A 165 1.26 -8.82 -1.42
CA THR A 165 2.67 -8.99 -1.76
C THR A 165 2.91 -8.88 -3.28
N LYS A 166 3.93 -8.10 -3.69
CA LYS A 166 4.29 -7.95 -5.11
C LYS A 166 5.20 -9.09 -5.59
N PHE A 167 4.66 -10.29 -5.76
CA PHE A 167 5.45 -11.48 -6.11
C PHE A 167 6.24 -11.40 -7.42
N TYR A 168 5.94 -10.45 -8.33
CA TYR A 168 6.76 -10.27 -9.54
C TYR A 168 8.14 -9.74 -9.18
N GLU A 169 8.26 -8.97 -8.10
CA GLU A 169 9.54 -8.46 -7.63
C GLU A 169 10.42 -9.63 -7.16
N ILE A 170 9.85 -10.55 -6.36
CA ILE A 170 10.53 -11.78 -5.93
C ILE A 170 10.88 -12.67 -7.12
N LEU A 171 9.93 -12.87 -8.06
CA LEU A 171 10.15 -13.68 -9.26
C LEU A 171 11.29 -13.10 -10.11
N PHE A 172 11.31 -11.79 -10.31
CA PHE A 172 12.36 -11.13 -11.09
C PHE A 172 13.72 -11.22 -10.40
N ASN A 173 13.76 -11.05 -9.08
CA ASN A 173 14.97 -11.25 -8.28
C ASN A 173 15.49 -12.69 -8.39
N GLN A 174 14.61 -13.69 -8.30
CA GLN A 174 14.96 -15.11 -8.44
C GLN A 174 15.56 -15.44 -9.82
N LEU A 175 15.09 -14.77 -10.87
CA LEU A 175 15.60 -14.89 -12.23
C LEU A 175 16.86 -14.05 -12.50
N GLY A 176 17.38 -13.34 -11.48
CA GLY A 176 18.57 -12.50 -11.59
C GLY A 176 18.38 -11.26 -12.46
N ILE A 177 17.15 -10.76 -12.57
CA ILE A 177 16.78 -9.59 -13.37
C ILE A 177 17.09 -8.31 -12.59
N LYS A 178 17.67 -7.31 -13.27
CA LYS A 178 17.96 -5.97 -12.73
C LYS A 178 17.25 -4.89 -13.56
N LYS A 179 17.27 -3.65 -13.06
CA LYS A 179 16.79 -2.45 -13.77
C LYS A 179 17.40 -2.44 -15.17
N SER A 180 16.57 -2.47 -16.23
CA SER A 180 16.93 -2.53 -17.67
C SER A 180 17.44 -3.86 -18.27
N THR A 181 17.42 -4.97 -17.53
CA THR A 181 17.75 -6.28 -18.11
C THR A 181 16.85 -6.58 -19.32
N LYS A 182 17.44 -7.20 -20.35
CA LYS A 182 16.71 -7.79 -21.48
C LYS A 182 16.95 -9.29 -21.46
N MET A 183 15.87 -10.08 -21.45
CA MET A 183 15.95 -11.54 -21.52
C MET A 183 15.18 -12.03 -22.75
N GLY A 184 15.69 -13.07 -23.42
CA GLY A 184 14.97 -13.67 -24.53
C GLY A 184 13.65 -14.27 -24.05
N LYS A 185 12.54 -14.01 -24.75
CA LYS A 185 11.19 -14.42 -24.34
C LYS A 185 11.10 -15.92 -24.04
N GLN A 186 11.59 -16.76 -24.95
CA GLN A 186 11.59 -18.22 -24.78
C GLN A 186 12.42 -18.69 -23.57
N ARG A 187 13.51 -17.99 -23.27
CA ARG A 187 14.31 -18.28 -22.07
C ARG A 187 13.51 -17.94 -20.81
N PHE A 188 12.86 -16.78 -20.78
CA PHE A 188 12.04 -16.35 -19.65
C PHE A 188 10.87 -17.31 -19.40
N LEU A 189 10.09 -17.62 -20.45
CA LEU A 189 8.95 -18.55 -20.36
C LEU A 189 9.35 -19.94 -19.85
N ARG A 190 10.53 -20.44 -20.27
CA ARG A 190 11.07 -21.69 -19.75
C ARG A 190 11.45 -21.57 -18.28
N GLU A 191 12.21 -20.54 -17.89
CA GLU A 191 12.69 -20.40 -16.51
C GLU A 191 11.54 -20.20 -15.52
N ILE A 192 10.47 -19.48 -15.86
CA ILE A 192 9.29 -19.39 -15.00
C ILE A 192 8.49 -20.70 -14.94
N GLY A 193 8.46 -21.48 -16.03
CA GLY A 193 7.90 -22.83 -16.04
C GLY A 193 8.66 -23.77 -15.11
N ASP A 194 9.99 -23.74 -15.15
CA ASP A 194 10.85 -24.52 -14.24
C ASP A 194 10.64 -24.13 -12.77
N ILE A 195 10.37 -22.84 -12.49
CA ILE A 195 10.03 -22.36 -11.14
C ILE A 195 8.69 -22.92 -10.70
N GLN A 196 7.67 -22.84 -11.56
CA GLN A 196 6.33 -23.38 -11.29
C GLN A 196 6.39 -24.88 -10.95
N GLU A 197 7.04 -25.69 -11.79
CA GLU A 197 7.17 -27.14 -11.58
C GLU A 197 7.86 -27.47 -10.25
N LYS A 198 8.89 -26.70 -9.86
CA LYS A 198 9.58 -26.87 -8.58
C LYS A 198 8.71 -26.50 -7.38
N LEU A 199 7.87 -25.47 -7.51
CA LEU A 199 6.95 -25.06 -6.45
C LEU A 199 5.85 -26.11 -6.27
N GLU A 200 5.26 -26.58 -7.36
CA GLU A 200 4.27 -27.67 -7.37
C GLU A 200 4.86 -28.96 -6.78
N GLY A 201 6.09 -29.34 -7.16
CA GLY A 201 6.79 -30.50 -6.59
C GLY A 201 7.11 -30.39 -5.09
N ARG A 202 7.03 -29.18 -4.51
CA ARG A 202 7.18 -28.91 -3.08
C ARG A 202 5.84 -28.74 -2.35
N GLY A 203 4.71 -28.84 -3.04
CA GLY A 203 3.38 -28.59 -2.48
C GLY A 203 3.08 -27.11 -2.23
N ILE A 204 3.76 -26.19 -2.95
CA ILE A 204 3.55 -24.73 -2.88
C ILE A 204 2.86 -24.29 -4.18
N ASP A 205 1.66 -24.79 -4.43
CA ASP A 205 0.90 -24.61 -5.68
C ASP A 205 0.08 -23.31 -5.71
N PHE A 206 -0.07 -22.61 -4.58
CA PHE A 206 -0.83 -21.35 -4.52
C PHE A 206 -0.23 -20.20 -5.34
N PHE A 207 1.03 -20.31 -5.80
CA PHE A 207 1.62 -19.37 -6.78
C PHE A 207 1.27 -19.69 -8.24
N THR A 208 0.64 -20.82 -8.54
CA THR A 208 0.35 -21.23 -9.92
C THR A 208 -0.55 -20.23 -10.68
N PRO A 209 -1.63 -19.68 -10.10
CA PRO A 209 -2.42 -18.64 -10.77
C PRO A 209 -1.57 -17.41 -11.10
N TYR A 210 -0.76 -16.99 -10.14
CA TYR A 210 0.14 -15.84 -10.26
C TYR A 210 1.18 -16.02 -11.37
N ILE A 211 1.85 -17.18 -11.44
CA ILE A 211 2.82 -17.48 -12.51
C ILE A 211 2.14 -17.56 -13.87
N SER A 212 0.93 -18.12 -13.94
CA SER A 212 0.16 -18.22 -15.17
C SER A 212 -0.18 -16.84 -15.74
N GLU A 213 -0.54 -15.89 -14.86
CA GLU A 213 -0.79 -14.50 -15.26
C GLU A 213 0.47 -13.82 -15.81
N VAL A 214 1.63 -13.99 -15.15
CA VAL A 214 2.90 -13.45 -15.66
C VAL A 214 3.24 -14.03 -17.04
N ARG A 215 3.00 -15.33 -17.25
CA ARG A 215 3.18 -15.99 -18.55
C ARG A 215 2.28 -15.37 -19.61
N GLU A 216 0.99 -15.23 -19.31
CA GLU A 216 0.01 -14.63 -20.22
C GLU A 216 0.40 -13.19 -20.59
N GLN A 217 0.82 -12.38 -19.61
CA GLN A 217 1.27 -11.01 -19.88
C GLN A 217 2.50 -10.97 -20.80
N VAL A 218 3.45 -11.89 -20.61
CA VAL A 218 4.62 -11.99 -21.51
C VAL A 218 4.24 -12.45 -22.91
N GLU A 219 3.23 -13.30 -23.04
CA GLU A 219 2.73 -13.74 -24.34
C GLU A 219 1.96 -12.64 -25.07
N GLN A 220 1.24 -11.78 -24.34
CA GLN A 220 0.39 -10.71 -24.90
C GLN A 220 1.11 -9.35 -25.10
N ALA A 221 2.26 -9.10 -24.47
CA ALA A 221 2.84 -7.75 -24.40
C ALA A 221 3.60 -7.31 -25.67
N ASN A 222 2.91 -6.59 -26.57
CA ASN A 222 3.54 -5.88 -27.70
C ASN A 222 4.53 -4.77 -27.27
N ASN A 223 4.30 -4.11 -26.12
CA ASN A 223 5.15 -3.00 -25.65
C ASN A 223 6.41 -3.47 -24.88
N SER A 224 6.39 -4.70 -24.35
CA SER A 224 7.51 -5.26 -23.61
C SER A 224 8.47 -6.03 -24.50
N ILE A 225 8.05 -6.41 -25.71
CA ILE A 225 8.85 -7.21 -26.65
C ILE A 225 9.56 -6.30 -27.65
N ILE A 226 10.88 -6.44 -27.72
CA ILE A 226 11.69 -5.88 -28.81
C ILE A 226 12.12 -7.03 -29.71
N GLU A 227 11.79 -6.95 -30.99
CA GLU A 227 12.31 -7.88 -32.00
C GLU A 227 13.63 -7.37 -32.56
N ARG A 228 14.70 -8.18 -32.49
CA ARG A 228 15.99 -7.87 -33.10
C ARG A 228 16.58 -9.12 -33.73
N ASN A 229 16.87 -9.06 -35.02
CA ASN A 229 17.42 -10.18 -35.80
C ASN A 229 16.56 -11.45 -35.68
N GLY A 230 15.23 -11.32 -35.70
CA GLY A 230 14.27 -12.43 -35.54
C GLY A 230 14.23 -13.05 -34.13
N ARG A 231 14.76 -12.36 -33.11
CA ARG A 231 14.68 -12.78 -31.70
C ARG A 231 13.87 -11.78 -30.88
N GLU A 232 12.96 -12.30 -30.07
CA GLU A 232 12.10 -11.53 -29.17
C GLU A 232 12.77 -11.37 -27.78
N TYR A 233 12.88 -10.14 -27.30
CA TYR A 233 13.44 -9.80 -26.00
C TYR A 233 12.42 -9.06 -25.14
N ILE A 234 12.27 -9.51 -23.89
CA ILE A 234 11.43 -8.85 -22.87
C ILE A 234 12.21 -7.69 -22.24
N VAL A 235 11.56 -6.54 -22.12
CA VAL A 235 12.01 -5.37 -21.36
C VAL A 235 11.33 -5.39 -19.99
N PHE A 236 12.08 -5.69 -18.93
CA PHE A 236 11.51 -5.92 -17.60
C PHE A 236 10.86 -4.71 -16.96
N GLU A 237 11.38 -3.50 -17.19
CA GLU A 237 10.72 -2.26 -16.72
C GLU A 237 9.30 -2.13 -17.31
N ASN A 238 9.12 -2.46 -18.59
CA ASN A 238 7.81 -2.41 -19.24
C ASN A 238 6.90 -3.51 -18.72
N LEU A 239 7.44 -4.70 -18.45
CA LEU A 239 6.69 -5.79 -17.85
C LEU A 239 6.26 -5.47 -16.41
N LYS A 240 7.13 -4.89 -15.57
CA LYS A 240 6.79 -4.41 -14.21
C LYS A 240 5.65 -3.40 -14.26
N LYS A 241 5.74 -2.41 -15.16
CA LYS A 241 4.67 -1.44 -15.39
C LYS A 241 3.36 -2.11 -15.85
N ALA A 242 3.42 -3.14 -16.69
CA ALA A 242 2.22 -3.87 -17.15
C ALA A 242 1.59 -4.75 -16.05
N LEU A 243 2.40 -5.35 -15.18
CA LEU A 243 1.94 -6.23 -14.11
C LEU A 243 1.34 -5.45 -12.92
N PHE A 244 1.82 -4.24 -12.64
CA PHE A 244 1.34 -3.48 -11.48
C PHE A 244 -0.17 -3.16 -11.52
N PRO A 245 -0.77 -2.66 -12.63
CA PRO A 245 -2.23 -2.51 -12.72
C PRO A 245 -2.98 -3.81 -12.49
N ARG A 246 -2.50 -4.94 -13.05
CA ARG A 246 -3.14 -6.25 -12.87
C ARG A 246 -3.10 -6.71 -11.42
N PHE A 247 -1.99 -6.48 -10.73
CA PHE A 247 -1.87 -6.71 -9.30
C PHE A 247 -2.95 -5.95 -8.51
N ILE A 248 -3.21 -4.68 -8.83
CA ILE A 248 -4.32 -3.91 -8.20
C ILE A 248 -5.69 -4.46 -8.59
N GLU A 249 -5.90 -4.83 -9.85
CA GLU A 249 -7.14 -5.45 -10.32
C GLU A 249 -7.43 -6.78 -9.62
N ASN A 250 -6.40 -7.57 -9.31
CA ASN A 250 -6.54 -8.81 -8.56
C ASN A 250 -7.01 -8.55 -7.11
N ILE A 251 -6.51 -7.49 -6.46
CA ILE A 251 -7.02 -7.06 -5.14
C ILE A 251 -8.51 -6.73 -5.23
N VAL A 252 -8.94 -6.00 -6.27
CA VAL A 252 -10.36 -5.69 -6.50
C VAL A 252 -11.19 -6.94 -6.75
N ALA A 253 -10.68 -7.87 -7.57
CA ALA A 253 -11.37 -9.12 -7.87
C ALA A 253 -11.54 -10.00 -6.62
N ASP A 254 -10.53 -10.05 -5.73
CA ASP A 254 -10.64 -10.75 -4.45
C ASP A 254 -11.68 -10.09 -3.54
N ALA A 255 -11.65 -8.76 -3.39
CA ALA A 255 -12.65 -8.02 -2.61
C ALA A 255 -14.07 -8.28 -3.12
N GLU A 256 -14.27 -8.27 -4.44
CA GLU A 256 -15.57 -8.55 -5.05
C GLU A 256 -16.03 -10.00 -4.82
N ARG A 257 -15.12 -10.96 -4.96
CA ARG A 257 -15.40 -12.37 -4.66
C ARG A 257 -15.84 -12.56 -3.21
N ARG A 258 -15.12 -11.96 -2.26
CA ARG A 258 -15.45 -12.01 -0.81
C ARG A 258 -16.81 -11.40 -0.53
N ARG A 259 -17.08 -10.24 -1.13
CA ARG A 259 -18.38 -9.55 -1.04
C ARG A 259 -19.53 -10.43 -1.52
N LEU A 260 -19.38 -11.06 -2.70
CA LEU A 260 -20.38 -11.95 -3.28
C LEU A 260 -20.62 -13.20 -2.42
N ASN A 261 -19.63 -13.61 -1.62
CA ASN A 261 -19.75 -14.69 -0.65
C ASN A 261 -20.33 -14.23 0.71
N GLY A 262 -20.59 -12.94 0.89
CA GLY A 262 -21.14 -12.37 2.13
C GLY A 262 -20.13 -12.14 3.25
N GLU A 263 -18.83 -12.09 2.94
CA GLU A 263 -17.79 -11.72 3.92
C GLU A 263 -17.95 -10.23 4.32
N GLU A 264 -18.12 -9.94 5.61
CA GLU A 264 -18.32 -8.57 6.11
C GLU A 264 -17.08 -7.69 5.93
N ASP A 265 -15.90 -8.29 5.93
CA ASP A 265 -14.59 -7.65 5.84
C ASP A 265 -14.02 -7.64 4.41
N TYR A 266 -14.86 -7.80 3.38
CA TYR A 266 -14.45 -7.88 1.97
C TYR A 266 -13.50 -6.75 1.51
N GLY A 267 -13.58 -5.57 2.13
CA GLY A 267 -12.75 -4.40 1.83
C GLY A 267 -11.40 -4.34 2.56
N SER A 268 -11.08 -5.30 3.45
CA SER A 268 -9.89 -5.23 4.32
C SER A 268 -8.57 -5.08 3.54
N VAL A 269 -8.42 -5.85 2.46
CA VAL A 269 -7.23 -5.84 1.60
C VAL A 269 -7.07 -4.50 0.88
N ILE A 270 -8.18 -3.92 0.41
CA ILE A 270 -8.17 -2.58 -0.21
C ILE A 270 -7.77 -1.52 0.82
N CYS A 271 -8.32 -1.59 2.03
CA CYS A 271 -7.96 -0.69 3.13
C CYS A 271 -6.48 -0.80 3.49
N ALA A 272 -5.97 -2.02 3.66
CA ALA A 272 -4.57 -2.26 3.97
C ALA A 272 -3.64 -1.67 2.90
N ARG A 273 -3.97 -1.88 1.62
CA ARG A 273 -3.24 -1.34 0.48
C ARG A 273 -3.27 0.20 0.44
N LEU A 274 -4.44 0.80 0.61
CA LEU A 274 -4.59 2.26 0.66
C LEU A 274 -3.79 2.88 1.83
N LEU A 275 -3.78 2.22 2.99
CA LEU A 275 -3.05 2.67 4.18
C LEU A 275 -1.53 2.60 4.01
N GLU A 276 -1.00 1.58 3.36
CA GLU A 276 0.41 1.55 2.95
C GLU A 276 0.75 2.73 2.02
N GLN A 277 -0.14 3.08 1.08
CA GLN A 277 0.09 4.21 0.18
C GLN A 277 0.16 5.57 0.88
N PHE A 278 -0.46 5.74 2.05
CA PHE A 278 -0.25 6.94 2.86
C PHE A 278 1.21 7.06 3.34
N ASP A 279 1.82 5.95 3.76
CA ASP A 279 3.23 5.98 4.12
C ASP A 279 4.11 6.27 2.92
N ASN A 280 3.82 5.70 1.74
CA ASN A 280 4.55 6.02 0.51
C ASN A 280 4.39 7.49 0.10
N ALA A 281 3.22 8.11 0.33
CA ALA A 281 3.03 9.53 0.06
C ALA A 281 3.92 10.37 0.99
N ARG A 282 3.86 10.09 2.30
CA ARG A 282 4.65 10.77 3.34
C ARG A 282 6.16 10.62 3.12
N THR A 283 6.60 9.43 2.72
CA THR A 283 8.01 9.08 2.53
C THR A 283 8.51 9.26 1.10
N LEU A 284 7.71 9.91 0.22
CA LEU A 284 8.08 10.18 -1.17
C LEU A 284 9.47 10.80 -1.25
N ALA A 285 10.32 10.36 -2.17
CA ALA A 285 11.68 10.88 -2.28
C ALA A 285 11.71 12.36 -2.72
N VAL A 286 12.73 13.10 -2.28
CA VAL A 286 13.01 14.48 -2.76
C VAL A 286 13.71 14.50 -4.12
N ASP A 287 14.20 13.35 -4.58
CA ASP A 287 14.80 13.21 -5.91
C ASP A 287 13.81 12.59 -6.90
N ARG A 288 13.81 13.11 -8.13
CA ARG A 288 12.86 12.72 -9.18
C ARG A 288 12.93 11.23 -9.53
N PRO A 289 14.11 10.64 -9.83
CA PRO A 289 14.19 9.25 -10.28
C PRO A 289 13.62 8.25 -9.26
N ASP A 290 13.75 8.57 -7.97
CA ASP A 290 13.29 7.72 -6.87
C ASP A 290 11.80 7.95 -6.57
N ALA A 291 11.28 9.16 -6.85
CA ALA A 291 9.85 9.46 -6.69
C ALA A 291 8.98 8.90 -7.82
N GLU A 292 9.53 8.66 -9.02
CA GLU A 292 8.75 8.32 -10.22
C GLU A 292 7.96 7.00 -10.07
N ASP A 293 8.54 5.99 -9.40
CA ASP A 293 7.87 4.71 -9.17
C ASP A 293 6.65 4.85 -8.24
N SER A 294 6.79 5.57 -7.13
CA SER A 294 5.68 5.85 -6.22
C SER A 294 4.58 6.67 -6.90
N LEU A 295 4.95 7.69 -7.69
CA LEU A 295 3.98 8.50 -8.43
C LEU A 295 3.25 7.69 -9.52
N TYR A 296 3.93 6.73 -10.16
CA TYR A 296 3.28 5.79 -11.07
C TYR A 296 2.25 4.93 -10.33
N LYS A 297 2.62 4.40 -9.15
CA LYS A 297 1.72 3.58 -8.33
C LYS A 297 0.45 4.35 -7.94
N PHE A 298 0.57 5.59 -7.46
CA PHE A 298 -0.61 6.43 -7.16
C PHE A 298 -1.50 6.68 -8.37
N ALA A 299 -0.90 6.94 -9.55
CA ALA A 299 -1.64 7.20 -10.77
C ALA A 299 -2.41 5.99 -11.31
N VAL A 300 -2.02 4.77 -10.93
CA VAL A 300 -2.70 3.53 -11.32
C VAL A 300 -3.69 3.08 -10.25
N GLU A 301 -3.25 3.03 -8.99
CA GLU A 301 -3.99 2.40 -7.90
C GLU A 301 -5.25 3.18 -7.52
N ILE A 302 -5.12 4.51 -7.37
CA ILE A 302 -6.24 5.37 -6.95
C ILE A 302 -7.42 5.31 -7.94
N PRO A 303 -7.22 5.44 -9.27
CA PRO A 303 -8.33 5.32 -10.21
C PRO A 303 -9.02 3.94 -10.22
N ILE A 304 -8.26 2.85 -10.06
CA ILE A 304 -8.81 1.49 -10.04
C ILE A 304 -9.70 1.29 -8.81
N PHE A 305 -9.22 1.65 -7.61
CA PHE A 305 -10.01 1.56 -6.40
C PHE A 305 -11.20 2.53 -6.40
N GLU A 306 -11.06 3.72 -6.99
CA GLU A 306 -12.19 4.65 -7.15
C GLU A 306 -13.27 4.09 -8.09
N ALA A 307 -12.88 3.42 -9.18
CA ALA A 307 -13.82 2.78 -10.08
C ALA A 307 -14.60 1.65 -9.37
N TYR A 308 -13.91 0.81 -8.61
CA TYR A 308 -14.54 -0.21 -7.77
C TYR A 308 -15.51 0.42 -6.76
N SER A 309 -15.07 1.47 -6.06
CA SER A 309 -15.87 2.17 -5.06
C SER A 309 -17.17 2.74 -5.66
N LYS A 310 -17.10 3.33 -6.85
CA LYS A 310 -18.28 3.85 -7.57
C LYS A 310 -19.23 2.74 -8.02
N ASN A 311 -18.71 1.56 -8.40
CA ASN A 311 -19.56 0.44 -8.77
C ASN A 311 -20.38 -0.04 -7.57
N LEU A 312 -19.77 -0.14 -6.38
CA LEU A 312 -20.48 -0.46 -5.14
C LEU A 312 -21.56 0.58 -4.81
N GLU A 313 -21.25 1.88 -4.95
CA GLU A 313 -22.25 2.94 -4.75
C GLU A 313 -23.43 2.83 -5.73
N ASN A 314 -23.16 2.51 -7.00
CA ASN A 314 -24.20 2.31 -8.01
C ASN A 314 -25.08 1.08 -7.72
N GLU A 315 -24.54 0.08 -7.04
CA GLU A 315 -25.26 -1.09 -6.53
C GLU A 315 -25.99 -0.82 -5.21
N GLY A 316 -25.87 0.39 -4.64
CA GLY A 316 -26.47 0.76 -3.35
C GLY A 316 -25.74 0.16 -2.15
N ILE A 317 -24.50 -0.27 -2.31
CA ILE A 317 -23.68 -0.89 -1.28
C ILE A 317 -22.88 0.19 -0.55
N ALA A 318 -22.98 0.23 0.78
CA ALA A 318 -22.22 1.16 1.59
C ALA A 318 -20.74 0.74 1.67
N ASN A 319 -19.85 1.67 1.35
CA ASN A 319 -18.40 1.47 1.29
C ASN A 319 -17.64 2.73 1.72
N ASN A 320 -18.20 3.47 2.69
CA ASN A 320 -17.66 4.75 3.15
C ASN A 320 -16.19 4.66 3.58
N HIS A 321 -15.76 3.54 4.16
CA HIS A 321 -14.38 3.30 4.56
C HIS A 321 -13.39 3.37 3.38
N ILE A 322 -13.71 2.73 2.24
CA ILE A 322 -12.89 2.78 1.02
C ILE A 322 -12.90 4.20 0.44
N ASN A 323 -14.08 4.82 0.33
CA ASN A 323 -14.25 6.17 -0.20
C ASN A 323 -13.43 7.22 0.57
N VAL A 324 -13.48 7.19 1.90
CA VAL A 324 -12.76 8.12 2.76
C VAL A 324 -11.25 7.93 2.61
N LEU A 325 -10.77 6.69 2.59
CA LEU A 325 -9.34 6.40 2.41
C LEU A 325 -8.83 6.88 1.04
N ILE A 326 -9.58 6.63 -0.05
CA ILE A 326 -9.23 7.13 -1.39
C ILE A 326 -9.18 8.66 -1.39
N ALA A 327 -10.20 9.32 -0.83
CA ALA A 327 -10.29 10.77 -0.78
C ALA A 327 -9.14 11.39 0.01
N ALA A 328 -8.83 10.85 1.19
CA ALA A 328 -7.73 11.30 2.01
C ALA A 328 -6.36 11.03 1.35
N LEU A 329 -6.19 9.89 0.66
CA LEU A 329 -4.94 9.56 -0.02
C LEU A 329 -4.67 10.51 -1.19
N LYS A 330 -5.70 10.88 -1.97
CA LYS A 330 -5.58 11.89 -3.04
C LYS A 330 -5.03 13.22 -2.51
N ILE A 331 -5.54 13.67 -1.37
CA ILE A 331 -5.08 14.90 -0.72
C ILE A 331 -3.64 14.73 -0.20
N ALA A 332 -3.33 13.59 0.43
CA ALA A 332 -2.00 13.28 0.94
C ALA A 332 -0.93 13.31 -0.17
N VAL A 333 -1.21 12.73 -1.34
CA VAL A 333 -0.30 12.74 -2.50
C VAL A 333 -0.02 14.17 -2.97
N VAL A 334 -1.05 15.00 -3.11
CA VAL A 334 -0.90 16.41 -3.53
C VAL A 334 -0.11 17.22 -2.49
N LYS A 335 -0.39 17.01 -1.19
CA LYS A 335 0.32 17.68 -0.10
C LYS A 335 1.80 17.30 -0.07
N SER A 336 2.13 16.01 -0.19
CA SER A 336 3.52 15.56 -0.24
C SER A 336 4.26 16.08 -1.47
N LEU A 337 3.62 16.16 -2.64
CA LEU A 337 4.24 16.78 -3.82
C LEU A 337 4.58 18.26 -3.59
N ASP A 338 3.73 19.00 -2.88
CA ASP A 338 4.00 20.39 -2.51
C ASP A 338 5.17 20.50 -1.53
N GLU A 339 5.17 19.69 -0.47
CA GLU A 339 6.25 19.61 0.52
C GLU A 339 7.60 19.26 -0.15
N ARG A 340 7.62 18.37 -1.15
CA ARG A 340 8.83 18.04 -1.91
C ARG A 340 9.27 19.16 -2.86
N ALA A 341 8.34 19.86 -3.48
CA ALA A 341 8.65 21.06 -4.27
C ALA A 341 9.23 22.20 -3.42
N GLU A 342 8.85 22.28 -2.14
CA GLU A 342 9.42 23.23 -1.18
C GLU A 342 10.77 22.75 -0.62
N ALA A 343 10.89 21.48 -0.23
CA ALA A 343 12.13 20.90 0.28
C ALA A 343 13.26 20.97 -0.76
N THR A 344 12.96 20.74 -2.04
CA THR A 344 13.93 20.87 -3.14
C THR A 344 14.54 22.27 -3.25
N LYS A 345 13.86 23.34 -2.77
CA LYS A 345 14.42 24.70 -2.72
C LYS A 345 15.60 24.84 -1.77
N LEU A 346 15.65 24.00 -0.73
CA LEU A 346 16.68 24.06 0.30
C LEU A 346 18.03 23.56 -0.21
N PHE A 347 18.05 22.83 -1.34
CA PHE A 347 19.25 22.30 -1.95
C PHE A 347 19.76 23.20 -3.09
N LYS A 348 20.99 23.70 -2.99
CA LYS A 348 21.59 24.68 -3.93
C LYS A 348 22.08 24.10 -5.27
N TYR A 349 21.84 22.82 -5.57
CA TYR A 349 22.33 22.19 -6.80
C TYR A 349 21.28 22.22 -7.92
N SER A 350 21.74 22.42 -9.17
CA SER A 350 20.89 22.52 -10.36
C SER A 350 19.98 21.29 -10.60
N ALA A 351 20.41 20.10 -10.17
CA ALA A 351 19.58 18.89 -10.20
C ALA A 351 18.26 19.06 -9.43
N TYR A 352 18.28 19.77 -8.29
CA TYR A 352 17.08 20.01 -7.49
C TYR A 352 16.16 21.08 -8.08
N THR A 353 16.65 21.95 -8.97
CA THR A 353 15.77 22.83 -9.76
C THR A 353 14.92 22.03 -10.74
N THR A 354 15.49 20.99 -11.37
CA THR A 354 14.75 20.07 -12.23
C THR A 354 13.73 19.26 -11.42
N SER A 355 14.13 18.73 -10.26
CA SER A 355 13.21 18.01 -9.37
C SER A 355 12.09 18.91 -8.84
N GLN A 356 12.37 20.16 -8.51
CA GLN A 356 11.37 21.14 -8.11
C GLN A 356 10.31 21.37 -9.19
N GLN A 357 10.73 21.65 -10.42
CA GLN A 357 9.80 21.87 -11.54
C GLN A 357 8.97 20.61 -11.81
N TYR A 358 9.61 19.44 -11.73
CA TYR A 358 8.94 18.16 -11.86
C TYR A 358 7.84 17.98 -10.81
N PHE A 359 8.12 18.20 -9.52
CA PHE A 359 7.10 18.04 -8.46
C PHE A 359 5.96 19.05 -8.58
N ARG A 360 6.24 20.30 -8.99
CA ARG A 360 5.18 21.29 -9.28
C ARG A 360 4.28 20.84 -10.42
N HIS A 361 4.87 20.37 -11.51
CA HIS A 361 4.10 19.87 -12.65
C HIS A 361 3.26 18.65 -12.28
N ARG A 362 3.83 17.67 -11.57
CA ARG A 362 3.08 16.50 -11.09
C ARG A 362 1.98 16.91 -10.11
N LYS A 363 2.22 17.88 -9.22
CA LYS A 363 1.19 18.43 -8.34
C LYS A 363 0.00 18.96 -9.14
N GLU A 364 0.25 19.76 -10.18
CA GLU A 364 -0.81 20.30 -11.04
C GLU A 364 -1.58 19.18 -11.75
N GLU A 365 -0.88 18.20 -12.32
CA GLU A 365 -1.48 17.03 -12.97
C GLU A 365 -2.36 16.21 -12.02
N PHE A 366 -1.88 15.94 -10.80
CA PHE A 366 -2.65 15.22 -9.79
C PHE A 366 -3.81 16.05 -9.24
N MET A 367 -3.66 17.37 -9.10
CA MET A 367 -4.77 18.25 -8.73
C MET A 367 -5.87 18.24 -9.80
N GLU A 368 -5.53 18.28 -11.07
CA GLU A 368 -6.52 18.16 -12.16
C GLU A 368 -7.18 16.77 -12.17
N THR A 369 -6.36 15.72 -12.16
CA THR A 369 -6.81 14.32 -12.25
C THR A 369 -7.70 13.92 -11.08
N PHE A 370 -7.29 14.27 -9.86
CA PHE A 370 -8.03 13.96 -8.63
C PHE A 370 -9.11 14.98 -8.31
N ARG A 371 -9.22 16.04 -9.11
CA ARG A 371 -10.12 17.17 -8.88
C ARG A 371 -9.89 17.73 -7.48
N ILE A 372 -8.69 18.21 -7.20
CA ILE A 372 -8.33 18.88 -5.96
C ILE A 372 -8.13 20.37 -6.25
N GLU A 373 -8.72 21.24 -5.43
CA GLU A 373 -8.48 22.67 -5.39
C GLU A 373 -7.62 23.06 -4.19
N PHE A 374 -6.90 24.16 -4.35
CA PHE A 374 -6.21 24.80 -3.25
C PHE A 374 -6.98 26.04 -2.81
N GLU A 375 -7.54 25.99 -1.61
CA GLU A 375 -8.18 27.13 -0.96
C GLU A 375 -7.14 27.87 -0.10
N ARG A 376 -6.91 29.14 -0.39
CA ARG A 376 -6.14 30.02 0.51
C ARG A 376 -7.01 30.41 1.69
N ASN A 377 -6.63 29.95 2.87
CA ASN A 377 -7.31 30.24 4.13
C ASN A 377 -6.41 31.12 5.00
N ASP A 378 -6.92 31.63 6.12
CA ASP A 378 -6.16 32.46 7.08
C ASP A 378 -5.00 31.73 7.78
N TYR A 379 -4.82 30.43 7.51
CA TYR A 379 -3.69 29.62 7.99
C TYR A 379 -2.48 29.69 7.04
N PRO A 380 -1.24 29.79 7.56
CA PRO A 380 -0.04 29.69 6.74
C PRO A 380 0.01 28.31 6.07
N GLY A 381 -0.17 28.26 4.75
CA GLY A 381 -0.11 27.03 3.94
C GLY A 381 -1.35 26.71 3.12
N GLY A 382 -2.50 27.35 3.37
CA GLY A 382 -3.77 27.04 2.68
C GLY A 382 -4.28 25.60 2.92
N LYS A 383 -5.34 25.19 2.22
CA LYS A 383 -5.98 23.87 2.35
C LYS A 383 -6.21 23.26 0.95
N PHE A 384 -5.95 21.96 0.81
CA PHE A 384 -6.34 21.19 -0.38
C PHE A 384 -7.74 20.60 -0.19
N VAL A 385 -8.64 20.74 -1.16
CA VAL A 385 -10.05 20.32 -1.05
C VAL A 385 -10.48 19.59 -2.31
N LEU A 386 -11.28 18.53 -2.21
CA LEU A 386 -11.79 17.81 -3.37
C LEU A 386 -12.92 18.60 -4.05
N LYS A 387 -12.78 18.90 -5.34
CA LYS A 387 -13.78 19.56 -6.18
C LYS A 387 -15.04 18.71 -6.31
N GLY A 388 -16.16 19.25 -5.85
CA GLY A 388 -17.47 18.64 -6.03
C GLY A 388 -17.69 17.41 -5.14
N ALA A 389 -16.92 17.27 -4.05
CA ALA A 389 -17.18 16.25 -3.05
C ALA A 389 -18.41 16.68 -2.23
N LEU A 390 -19.55 16.20 -2.70
CA LEU A 390 -20.82 16.13 -1.99
C LEU A 390 -21.48 17.50 -1.79
N LYS A 391 -22.25 17.91 -2.80
CA LYS A 391 -23.50 18.61 -2.47
C LYS A 391 -24.23 17.68 -1.50
N ALA A 392 -24.39 18.10 -0.25
CA ALA A 392 -25.36 17.49 0.64
C ALA A 392 -26.67 17.39 -0.16
N ALA A 393 -27.26 16.20 -0.19
CA ALA A 393 -28.67 16.13 -0.55
C ALA A 393 -29.39 16.96 0.53
N ASP A 394 -29.97 18.08 0.11
CA ASP A 394 -30.83 18.91 0.96
C ASP A 394 -32.02 18.09 1.51
#